data_AF-A0A2G5XCR2-F1
#
_entry.id   AF-A0A2G5XCR2-F1
#
_cell.length_a   1.000
_cell.length_b   1.000
_cell.length_c   1.000
_cell.angle_alpha   90.00
_cell.angle_beta   90.00
_cell.angle_gamma   90.00
#
_symmetry.space_group_name_H-M   'P 1'
#
loop_
_entity.id
_entity.type
_entity.pdbx_description
1 polymer ?
#
loop_
_entity_poly.entity_id
_entity_poly.type
_entity_poly.pdbx_seq_one_letter_code
_entity_poly.pdbx_strand_id
1 'polypeptide(L)' 'MNGQELMPLGDYGFSKKFGWLNDQFGVSWQLDLPMG' A
#
# COMPACT_ATOMS: atom_id res chain seq x y z
N MET A 1 -11.20 6.84 14.32
CA MET A 1 -10.59 7.38 13.09
C MET A 1 -9.21 6.79 12.96
N ASN A 2 -9.10 5.59 12.40
CA ASN A 2 -7.82 4.96 12.10
C ASN A 2 -7.81 4.65 10.60
N GLY A 3 -6.63 4.70 9.99
CA GLY A 3 -6.46 4.20 8.63
C GLY A 3 -6.73 2.70 8.53
N GLN A 4 -6.87 2.20 7.32
CA GLN A 4 -7.12 0.80 7.00
C GLN A 4 -6.11 0.30 5.97
N GLU A 5 -5.41 -0.79 6.30
CA GLU A 5 -4.63 -1.53 5.31
C GLU A 5 -5.56 -2.36 4.44
N LEU A 6 -5.55 -2.13 3.13
CA LEU A 6 -6.30 -2.90 2.14
C LEU A 6 -5.43 -4.04 1.59
N MET A 7 -4.17 -3.72 1.30
CA MET A 7 -3.11 -4.67 1.01
C MET A 7 -1.90 -4.27 1.86
N PRO A 8 -1.54 -5.06 2.89
CA PRO A 8 -0.37 -4.78 3.73
C PRO A 8 0.92 -4.65 2.89
N LEU A 9 1.92 -3.93 3.39
CA LEU A 9 3.17 -3.75 2.65
C LEU A 9 3.89 -5.09 2.48
N GLY A 10 4.08 -5.54 1.23
CA GLY A 10 4.63 -6.86 0.94
C GLY A 10 5.15 -7.01 -0.49
N ASP A 11 5.78 -8.16 -0.75
CA ASP A 11 6.11 -8.61 -2.10
C ASP A 11 4.94 -9.42 -2.64
N TYR A 12 4.36 -8.95 -3.75
CA TYR A 12 3.23 -9.57 -4.41
C TYR A 12 3.58 -10.07 -5.83
N GLY A 13 4.87 -10.13 -6.16
CA GLY A 13 5.39 -10.67 -7.42
C GLY A 13 5.41 -9.71 -8.60
N PHE A 14 4.88 -8.50 -8.47
CA PHE A 14 4.88 -7.47 -9.53
C PHE A 14 5.74 -6.24 -9.21
N SER A 15 6.17 -6.06 -7.97
CA SER A 15 7.14 -5.05 -7.56
C SER A 15 7.95 -5.55 -6.39
N LYS A 16 9.06 -4.87 -6.06
CA LYS A 16 9.91 -5.26 -4.93
C LYS A 16 9.15 -5.17 -3.61
N LYS A 17 8.32 -4.14 -3.46
CA LYS A 17 7.30 -4.03 -2.41
C LYS A 17 6.15 -3.17 -2.90
N PHE A 18 4.94 -3.57 -2.54
CA PHE A 18 3.73 -2.80 -2.76
C PHE A 18 2.88 -2.77 -1.50
N GLY A 19 2.18 -1.65 -1.29
CA GLY A 19 1.18 -1.53 -0.24
C GLY A 19 0.03 -0.64 -0.68
N TRP A 20 -1.17 -0.92 -0.18
CA TRP A 20 -2.37 -0.14 -0.43
C TRP A 20 -3.15 0.06 0.86
N LEU A 21 -3.42 1.32 1.20
CA LEU A 21 -4.14 1.70 2.40
C LEU A 21 -5.08 2.89 2.15
N ASN A 22 -6.08 3.01 3.00
CA ASN A 22 -6.82 4.26 3.21
C ASN A 22 -6.29 4.92 4.48
N ASP A 23 -5.98 6.22 4.42
CA ASP A 23 -5.58 6.97 5.63
C ASP A 23 -6.79 7.30 6.52
N GLN A 24 -6.54 7.97 7.64
CA GLN A 24 -7.59 8.33 8.59
C GLN A 24 -8.65 9.33 8.04
N PHE A 25 -8.35 9.99 6.92
CA PHE A 25 -9.24 10.94 6.25
C PHE A 25 -10.00 10.30 5.08
N GLY A 26 -9.77 9.00 4.82
CA GLY A 26 -10.39 8.26 3.72
C GLY A 26 -9.69 8.42 2.37
N VAL A 27 -8.49 9.02 2.33
CA VAL A 27 -7.71 9.11 1.10
C VAL A 27 -7.02 7.77 0.84
N SER A 28 -7.15 7.27 -0.39
CA SER A 28 -6.54 6.01 -0.84
C SER A 28 -5.12 6.24 -1.36
N TRP A 29 -4.16 5.50 -0.83
CA TRP A 29 -2.75 5.58 -1.18
C TRP A 29 -2.22 4.22 -1.66
N GLN A 30 -1.57 4.23 -2.83
CA GLN A 30 -0.77 3.11 -3.32
C GLN A 30 0.70 3.49 -3.23
N LEU A 31 1.49 2.64 -2.58
CA LEU A 31 2.93 2.82 -2.42
C LEU A 31 3.63 1.72 -3.21
N ASP A 32 4.46 2.11 -4.18
CA ASP A 32 5.20 1.16 -5.01
C ASP A 32 6.71 1.37 -4.91
N LEU A 33 7.42 0.28 -4.61
CA LEU A 33 8.87 0.19 -4.73
C LEU A 33 9.17 -0.72 -5.94
N PRO A 34 9.55 -0.16 -7.10
CA PRO A 34 9.76 -0.94 -8.31
C PRO A 34 10.99 -1.86 -8.20
N MET A 35 11.07 -2.84 -9.10
CA MET A 35 12.17 -3.81 -9.13
C MET A 35 13.54 -3.22 -9.55
N GLY A 36 13.54 -2.02 -10.15
CA GLY A 36 14.71 -1.39 -10.76
C GLY A 36 14.68 -1.46 -12.28
#